data_AF-A0A7S3AEB7-F1
#
_entry.id   AF-A0A7S3AEB7-F1
#
_cell.length_a   1.000
_cell.length_b   1.000
_cell.length_c   1.000
_cell.angle_alpha   90.00
_cell.angle_beta   90.00
_cell.angle_gamma   90.00
#
_symmetry.space_group_name_H-M   'P 1'
#
loop_
_entity.id
_entity.type
_entity.pdbx_description
1 polymer ?
#
loop_
_entity_poly.entity_id
_entity_poly.type
_entity_poly.pdbx_seq_one_letter_code
_entity_poly.pdbx_strand_id
1 'polypeptide(L)'
;AHFYGLATNGVGHPTDKVTDHRYELMYGIFLAPMRHLGRPVKMLEIGLGCNKGSMHAGIGPSVALWQKLLPGVELWEAEYDKHCLQAARKHGLLDSIHPVQGSQGNRTTLRDWVKQSGGNFDAIIDDGSHRQAHIMVCLEDGRWMGW
;
A
#
# COMPACT_ATOMS: atom_id res chain seq x y z
N ALA A 1 -6.71 6.23 18.66
CA ALA A 1 -7.72 6.18 17.59
C ALA A 1 -7.95 4.72 17.20
N HIS A 2 -9.21 4.26 17.20
CA HIS A 2 -9.57 2.87 16.87
C HIS A 2 -9.43 2.65 15.35
N PHE A 3 -8.60 1.67 14.93
CA PHE A 3 -8.29 1.42 13.51
C PHE A 3 -9.55 1.28 12.65
N TYR A 4 -10.52 0.48 13.13
CA TYR A 4 -11.82 0.30 12.47
C TYR A 4 -12.53 1.63 12.22
N GLY A 5 -12.50 2.56 13.19
CA GLY A 5 -13.10 3.87 13.03
C GLY A 5 -12.41 4.72 11.96
N LEU A 6 -11.09 4.60 11.80
CA LEU A 6 -10.36 5.30 10.73
C LEU A 6 -10.64 4.69 9.35
N ALA A 7 -10.82 3.37 9.31
CA ALA A 7 -11.10 2.61 8.10
C ALA A 7 -12.57 2.66 7.64
N THR A 8 -13.48 3.16 8.48
CA THR A 8 -14.91 3.25 8.19
C THR A 8 -15.42 4.70 8.15
N ASN A 9 -14.85 5.62 8.94
CA ASN A 9 -15.33 6.99 9.02
C ASN A 9 -14.57 7.93 8.07
N GLY A 10 -15.31 8.49 7.12
CA GLY A 10 -14.85 9.54 6.21
C GLY A 10 -13.80 9.10 5.18
N VAL A 11 -13.56 7.80 5.01
CA VAL A 11 -12.87 7.28 3.82
C VAL A 11 -13.97 7.08 2.77
N GLY A 12 -13.81 7.67 1.58
CA GLY A 12 -14.88 7.71 0.57
C GLY A 12 -15.40 6.31 0.18
N HIS A 13 -14.55 5.30 0.32
CA HIS A 13 -14.90 3.88 0.22
C HIS A 13 -14.14 3.08 1.29
N PRO A 14 -14.83 2.32 2.16
CA PRO A 14 -14.17 1.41 3.10
C PRO A 14 -13.37 0.35 2.34
N THR A 15 -12.15 0.08 2.78
CA THR A 15 -11.34 -1.03 2.27
C THR A 15 -11.84 -2.36 2.83
N ASP A 16 -11.71 -3.42 2.03
CA ASP A 16 -12.00 -4.79 2.44
C ASP A 16 -11.13 -5.31 3.59
N LYS A 17 -10.08 -4.58 3.98
CA LYS A 17 -9.30 -4.82 5.21
C LYS A 17 -10.15 -4.79 6.49
N VAL A 18 -11.30 -4.11 6.48
CA VAL A 18 -12.23 -4.00 7.62
C VAL A 18 -13.70 -4.30 7.28
N THR A 19 -14.03 -4.60 6.02
CA THR A 19 -15.38 -5.02 5.63
C THR A 19 -15.45 -6.53 5.45
N ASP A 20 -14.74 -7.06 4.46
CA ASP A 20 -14.77 -8.47 4.09
C ASP A 20 -13.80 -9.27 4.97
N HIS A 21 -12.70 -8.63 5.37
CA HIS A 21 -11.71 -9.15 6.30
C HIS A 21 -11.75 -8.42 7.64
N ARG A 22 -11.02 -8.98 8.62
CA ARG A 22 -10.91 -8.46 9.99
C ARG A 22 -9.47 -8.15 10.39
N TYR A 23 -8.76 -7.43 9.52
CA TYR A 23 -7.33 -7.14 9.72
C TYR A 23 -7.08 -5.92 10.63
N GLU A 24 -8.14 -5.24 11.07
CA GLU A 24 -8.05 -4.03 11.90
C GLU A 24 -7.25 -4.23 13.18
N LEU A 25 -7.34 -5.41 13.81
CA LEU A 25 -6.61 -5.68 15.04
C LEU A 25 -5.11 -5.78 14.76
N MET A 26 -4.72 -6.53 13.72
CA MET A 26 -3.32 -6.75 13.37
C MET A 26 -2.67 -5.45 12.90
N TYR A 27 -3.30 -4.74 11.96
CA TYR A 27 -2.78 -3.43 11.55
C TYR A 27 -2.79 -2.42 12.71
N GLY A 28 -3.80 -2.47 13.58
CA GLY A 28 -3.84 -1.66 14.79
C GLY A 28 -2.65 -1.92 15.71
N ILE A 29 -2.26 -3.17 15.94
CA ILE A 29 -1.14 -3.53 16.81
C ILE A 29 0.20 -3.09 16.20
N PHE A 30 0.42 -3.34 14.92
CA PHE A 30 1.74 -3.12 14.31
C PHE A 30 1.96 -1.72 13.74
N LEU A 31 0.94 -1.12 13.10
CA LEU A 31 1.10 0.17 12.44
C LEU A 31 0.71 1.35 13.32
N ALA A 32 -0.25 1.20 14.25
CA ALA A 32 -0.66 2.32 15.09
C ALA A 32 0.46 2.94 15.94
N PRO A 33 1.40 2.17 16.51
CA PRO A 33 2.51 2.74 17.28
C PRO A 33 3.45 3.62 16.45
N MET A 34 3.56 3.37 15.14
CA MET A 34 4.48 4.09 14.25
C MET A 34 4.16 5.59 14.11
N ARG A 35 2.91 6.00 14.44
CA ARG A 35 2.49 7.40 14.53
C ARG A 35 3.34 8.23 15.50
N HIS A 36 4.02 7.57 16.43
CA HIS A 36 4.79 8.20 17.49
C HIS A 36 6.30 8.23 17.21
N LEU A 37 6.75 7.87 16.00
CA LEU A 37 8.18 7.87 15.63
C LEU A 37 8.83 9.27 15.56
N GLY A 38 8.06 10.35 15.71
CA GLY A 38 8.56 11.72 15.66
C GLY A 38 8.96 12.21 14.26
N ARG A 39 8.79 11.37 13.23
CA ARG A 39 8.99 11.68 11.81
C ARG A 39 7.90 11.01 10.96
N PRO A 40 7.68 11.47 9.71
CA PRO A 40 6.89 10.73 8.73
C PRO A 40 7.29 9.26 8.64
N VAL A 41 6.29 8.39 8.63
CA VAL A 41 6.46 6.96 8.34
C VAL A 41 6.66 6.82 6.84
N LYS A 42 7.64 6.03 6.41
CA LYS A 42 7.83 5.65 5.03
C LYS A 42 7.29 4.24 4.81
N MET A 43 6.31 4.10 3.93
CA MET A 43 5.54 2.86 3.80
C MET A 43 5.39 2.46 2.33
N LEU A 44 5.45 1.15 2.04
CA LEU A 44 5.14 0.57 0.74
C LEU A 44 3.94 -0.38 0.88
N GLU A 45 2.87 -0.15 0.12
CA GLU A 45 1.85 -1.18 -0.16
C GLU A 45 2.05 -1.72 -1.59
N ILE A 46 2.05 -3.05 -1.73
CA ILE A 46 2.06 -3.73 -3.01
C ILE A 46 0.62 -4.12 -3.33
N GLY A 47 0.03 -3.51 -4.36
CA GLY A 47 -1.35 -3.73 -4.79
C GLY A 47 -2.23 -2.51 -4.55
N LEU A 48 -2.50 -1.73 -5.61
CA LEU A 48 -3.37 -0.55 -5.54
C LEU A 48 -4.88 -0.92 -5.58
N GLY A 49 -5.21 -2.21 -5.71
CA GLY A 49 -6.59 -2.70 -5.70
C GLY A 49 -7.30 -2.69 -7.06
N CYS A 50 -6.54 -2.75 -8.16
CA CYS A 50 -7.05 -2.56 -9.52
C CYS A 50 -7.81 -3.75 -10.14
N ASN A 51 -7.76 -4.93 -9.52
CA ASN A 51 -8.22 -6.19 -10.12
C ASN A 51 -9.72 -6.50 -9.99
N LYS A 52 -10.54 -5.62 -9.39
CA LYS A 52 -11.97 -5.91 -9.13
C LYS A 52 -12.95 -5.47 -10.23
N GLY A 53 -12.50 -5.23 -11.48
CA GLY A 53 -13.38 -4.94 -12.62
C GLY A 53 -14.19 -3.64 -12.55
N SER A 54 -14.10 -2.90 -11.44
CA SER A 54 -14.78 -1.64 -11.18
C SER A 54 -13.83 -0.46 -11.42
N MET A 55 -13.60 -0.11 -12.68
CA MET A 55 -12.81 1.09 -13.07
C MET A 55 -13.31 2.41 -12.46
N HIS A 56 -14.46 2.43 -11.79
CA HIS A 56 -15.13 3.64 -11.31
C HIS A 56 -15.36 3.68 -9.80
N ALA A 57 -15.18 2.57 -9.08
CA ALA A 57 -15.37 2.49 -7.63
C ALA A 57 -14.30 1.56 -7.03
N GLY A 58 -13.32 2.12 -6.33
CA GLY A 58 -12.41 1.32 -5.48
C GLY A 58 -10.95 1.17 -5.93
N ILE A 59 -10.36 2.14 -6.63
CA ILE A 59 -8.90 2.22 -6.76
C ILE A 59 -8.33 2.86 -5.48
N GLY A 60 -7.35 2.23 -4.85
CA GLY A 60 -6.67 2.70 -3.65
C GLY A 60 -7.55 2.99 -2.42
N PRO A 61 -8.54 2.15 -2.05
CA PRO A 61 -9.34 2.37 -0.84
C PRO A 61 -8.47 2.33 0.43
N SER A 62 -7.34 1.62 0.39
CA SER A 62 -6.35 1.57 1.46
C SER A 62 -5.52 2.86 1.58
N VAL A 63 -5.33 3.62 0.49
CA VAL A 63 -4.55 4.89 0.49
C VAL A 63 -5.08 5.87 1.53
N ALA A 64 -6.40 6.14 1.50
CA ALA A 64 -7.03 7.06 2.43
C ALA A 64 -6.99 6.55 3.88
N LEU A 65 -7.03 5.22 4.08
CA LEU A 65 -6.85 4.61 5.39
C LEU A 65 -5.42 4.85 5.91
N TRP A 66 -4.40 4.58 5.12
CA TRP A 66 -3.01 4.76 5.52
C TRP A 66 -2.68 6.21 5.84
N GLN A 67 -3.11 7.16 5.00
CA GLN A 67 -2.92 8.59 5.23
C GLN A 67 -3.59 9.08 6.53
N LYS A 68 -4.75 8.51 6.89
CA LYS A 68 -5.41 8.78 8.18
C LYS A 68 -4.75 8.09 9.36
N LEU A 69 -4.28 6.86 9.15
CA LEU A 69 -3.64 6.07 10.18
C LEU A 69 -2.29 6.68 10.56
N LEU A 70 -1.53 7.11 9.57
CA LEU A 70 -0.16 7.59 9.66
C LEU A 70 -0.10 9.01 9.07
N PRO A 71 -0.43 10.06 9.86
CA PRO A 71 -0.43 11.42 9.36
C PRO A 71 0.95 11.82 8.79
N GLY A 72 0.95 12.35 7.56
CA GLY A 72 2.17 12.75 6.87
C GLY A 72 3.00 11.60 6.30
N VAL A 73 2.46 10.38 6.22
CA VAL A 73 3.13 9.21 5.63
C VAL A 73 3.71 9.51 4.24
N GLU A 74 4.95 9.09 4.01
CA GLU A 74 5.54 8.95 2.68
C GLU A 74 5.08 7.61 2.11
N LEU A 75 3.92 7.63 1.44
CA LEU A 75 3.23 6.42 0.99
C LEU A 75 3.63 6.07 -0.44
N TRP A 76 4.22 4.90 -0.60
CA TRP A 76 4.54 4.27 -1.87
C TRP A 76 3.52 3.19 -2.19
N GLU A 77 3.05 3.16 -3.43
CA GLU A 77 2.02 2.22 -3.90
C GLU A 77 2.52 1.52 -5.16
N ALA A 78 2.65 0.20 -5.11
CA ALA A 78 3.06 -0.59 -6.26
C ALA A 78 1.87 -1.18 -7.02
N GLU A 79 1.83 -0.99 -8.33
CA GLU A 79 0.79 -1.53 -9.21
C GLU A 79 1.38 -2.06 -10.51
N TYR A 80 0.96 -3.26 -10.94
CA TYR A 80 1.46 -3.86 -12.17
C TYR A 80 0.67 -3.38 -13.40
N ASP A 81 -0.62 -3.10 -13.26
CA ASP A 81 -1.50 -2.66 -14.34
C ASP A 81 -1.29 -1.18 -14.68
N LYS A 82 -0.71 -0.95 -15.86
CA LYS A 82 -0.48 0.39 -16.42
C LYS A 82 -1.79 1.18 -16.57
N HIS A 83 -2.86 0.53 -17.01
CA HIS A 83 -4.14 1.19 -17.24
C HIS A 83 -4.77 1.63 -15.93
N CYS A 84 -4.59 0.85 -14.86
CA CYS A 84 -5.03 1.27 -13.56
C CYS A 84 -4.29 2.51 -13.04
N LEU A 85 -2.96 2.55 -13.15
CA LEU A 85 -2.19 3.75 -12.79
C LEU A 85 -2.63 4.98 -13.61
N GLN A 86 -2.95 4.80 -14.88
CA GLN A 86 -3.50 5.88 -15.71
C GLN A 86 -4.88 6.33 -15.23
N ALA A 87 -5.77 5.41 -14.83
CA ALA A 87 -7.06 5.74 -14.26
C ALA A 87 -6.91 6.46 -12.91
N ALA A 88 -6.08 5.93 -12.00
CA ALA A 88 -5.73 6.54 -10.72
C ALA A 88 -5.24 7.99 -10.89
N ARG A 89 -4.41 8.24 -11.91
CA ARG A 89 -3.93 9.59 -12.25
C ARG A 89 -5.06 10.53 -12.64
N LYS A 90 -5.99 10.07 -13.49
CA LYS A 90 -7.14 10.88 -13.92
C LYS A 90 -8.07 11.25 -12.76
N HIS A 91 -8.11 10.42 -11.72
CA HIS A 91 -8.88 10.66 -10.50
C HIS A 91 -8.10 11.43 -9.41
N GLY A 92 -6.87 11.89 -9.68
CA GLY A 92 -6.05 12.65 -8.73
C GLY A 92 -5.48 11.84 -7.56
N LEU A 93 -5.64 10.51 -7.55
CA LEU A 93 -5.15 9.67 -6.45
C LEU A 93 -3.63 9.73 -6.34
N LEU A 94 -2.94 9.76 -7.49
CA LEU A 94 -1.48 9.75 -7.58
C LEU A 94 -0.83 11.03 -7.02
N ASP A 95 -1.58 12.11 -6.82
CA ASP A 95 -1.02 13.37 -6.32
C ASP A 95 -0.67 13.28 -4.82
N SER A 96 -1.19 12.26 -4.12
CA SER A 96 -1.04 12.06 -2.68
C SER A 96 -0.16 10.87 -2.30
N ILE A 97 0.43 10.19 -3.29
CA ILE A 97 1.23 8.96 -3.13
C ILE A 97 2.41 8.94 -4.11
N HIS A 98 3.35 8.04 -3.89
CA HIS A 98 4.47 7.76 -4.79
C HIS A 98 4.24 6.42 -5.52
N PRO A 99 3.67 6.43 -6.73
CA PRO A 99 3.38 5.20 -7.45
C PRO A 99 4.65 4.60 -8.06
N VAL A 100 4.80 3.28 -7.96
CA VAL A 100 5.79 2.52 -8.72
C VAL A 100 5.09 1.43 -9.52
N GLN A 101 5.61 1.16 -10.73
CA GLN A 101 4.98 0.23 -11.65
C GLN A 101 5.74 -1.09 -11.74
N GLY A 102 5.01 -2.21 -11.83
CA GLY A 102 5.52 -3.49 -12.30
C GLY A 102 5.03 -4.69 -11.49
N SER A 103 5.52 -5.89 -11.83
CA SER A 103 5.14 -7.11 -11.12
C SER A 103 6.01 -7.36 -9.90
N GLN A 104 5.37 -7.59 -8.75
CA GLN A 104 6.05 -8.02 -7.52
C GLN A 104 6.77 -9.38 -7.68
N GLY A 105 6.36 -10.21 -8.65
CA GLY A 105 7.00 -11.48 -8.97
C GLY A 105 8.28 -11.34 -9.80
N ASN A 106 8.70 -10.11 -10.14
CA ASN A 106 9.89 -9.84 -10.92
C ASN A 106 10.96 -9.14 -10.08
N ARG A 107 12.10 -9.80 -9.87
CA ARG A 107 13.21 -9.29 -9.05
C ARG A 107 13.81 -7.98 -9.58
N THR A 108 13.83 -7.78 -10.91
CA THR A 108 14.29 -6.51 -11.49
C THR A 108 13.35 -5.38 -11.13
N THR A 109 12.04 -5.61 -11.23
CA THR A 109 11.04 -4.65 -10.80
C THR A 109 11.20 -4.28 -9.33
N LEU A 110 11.37 -5.26 -8.43
CA LEU A 110 11.58 -4.99 -6.99
C LEU A 110 12.81 -4.10 -6.75
N ARG A 111 13.93 -4.38 -7.44
CA ARG A 111 15.14 -3.54 -7.37
C ARG A 111 14.89 -2.12 -7.88
N ASP A 112 14.09 -1.98 -8.93
CA ASP A 112 13.78 -0.67 -9.49
C ASP A 112 12.84 0.12 -8.58
N TRP A 113 11.95 -0.53 -7.82
CA TRP A 113 11.18 0.12 -6.77
C TRP A 113 12.07 0.64 -5.65
N VAL A 114 13.05 -0.16 -5.20
CA VAL A 114 14.04 0.27 -4.21
C VAL A 114 14.86 1.46 -4.72
N LYS A 115 15.32 1.43 -5.98
CA LYS A 115 16.05 2.57 -6.56
C LYS A 115 15.22 3.84 -6.65
N GLN A 116 13.94 3.72 -7.04
CA GLN A 116 13.04 4.88 -7.17
C GLN A 116 12.67 5.46 -5.81
N SER A 117 12.42 4.59 -4.83
CA SER A 117 12.03 5.01 -3.49
C SER A 117 13.21 5.39 -2.61
N GLY A 118 14.42 4.90 -2.90
CA GLY A 118 15.54 4.96 -1.97
C GLY A 118 15.47 3.89 -0.86
N GLY A 119 14.53 2.95 -0.90
CA GLY A 119 14.40 1.87 0.10
C GLY A 119 14.12 2.37 1.53
N ASN A 120 14.54 1.58 2.53
CA ASN A 120 14.43 1.88 3.96
C ASN A 120 13.00 2.20 4.40
N PHE A 121 12.08 1.28 4.06
CA PHE A 121 10.68 1.39 4.48
C PHE A 121 10.54 1.01 5.95
N ASP A 122 9.76 1.76 6.70
CA ASP A 122 9.40 1.42 8.08
C ASP A 122 8.35 0.29 8.12
N ALA A 123 7.53 0.18 7.06
CA ALA A 123 6.54 -0.88 6.89
C ALA A 123 6.34 -1.22 5.42
N ILE A 124 6.15 -2.51 5.14
CA ILE A 124 5.81 -3.02 3.81
C ILE A 124 4.60 -3.96 3.94
N ILE A 125 3.58 -3.75 3.11
CA ILE A 125 2.40 -4.59 3.01
C ILE A 125 2.39 -5.25 1.64
N ASP A 126 2.33 -6.58 1.60
CA ASP A 126 2.06 -7.34 0.38
C ASP A 126 0.58 -7.71 0.31
N ASP A 127 -0.20 -6.94 -0.44
CA ASP A 127 -1.62 -7.18 -0.75
C ASP A 127 -1.84 -7.28 -2.26
N GLY A 128 -0.85 -7.82 -2.97
CA GLY A 128 -0.81 -7.81 -4.42
C GLY A 128 -1.49 -9.02 -5.04
N SER A 129 -0.71 -9.89 -5.65
CA SER A 129 -1.22 -11.00 -6.47
C SER A 129 -1.79 -12.19 -5.70
N HIS A 130 -1.50 -12.30 -4.41
CA HIS A 130 -1.77 -13.48 -3.57
C HIS A 130 -1.17 -14.82 -4.08
N ARG A 131 -0.27 -14.78 -5.07
CA ARG A 131 0.39 -15.99 -5.59
C ARG A 131 1.58 -16.32 -4.69
N GLN A 132 1.64 -17.56 -4.18
CA GLN A 132 2.75 -18.00 -3.31
C GLN A 132 4.13 -17.67 -3.90
N ALA A 133 4.33 -17.93 -5.19
CA ALA A 133 5.61 -17.65 -5.85
C ALA A 133 5.97 -16.16 -5.83
N HIS A 134 4.99 -15.27 -5.94
CA HIS A 134 5.21 -13.82 -5.92
C HIS A 134 5.52 -13.32 -4.50
N ILE A 135 4.80 -13.84 -3.50
CA ILE A 135 5.04 -13.55 -2.08
C ILE A 135 6.46 -13.99 -1.69
N MET A 136 6.87 -15.19 -2.09
CA MET A 136 8.22 -15.69 -1.82
C MET A 136 9.30 -14.83 -2.46
N VAL A 137 9.08 -14.35 -3.70
CA VAL A 137 10.01 -13.41 -4.35
C VAL A 137 10.15 -12.12 -3.54
N CYS A 138 9.03 -11.54 -3.06
CA CYS A 138 9.06 -10.33 -2.23
C CYS A 138 9.75 -10.56 -0.88
N LEU A 139 9.52 -11.70 -0.23
CA LEU A 139 10.11 -12.02 1.07
C LEU A 139 11.61 -12.33 0.96
N GLU A 140 12.02 -13.13 -0.02
CA GLU A 140 13.42 -13.54 -0.20
C GLU A 140 14.33 -12.37 -0.61
N ASP A 141 13.84 -11.50 -1.49
CA ASP A 141 14.54 -10.29 -1.94
C ASP A 141 14.22 -9.07 -1.07
N GLY A 142 13.32 -9.18 -0.10
CA GLY A 142 13.02 -8.13 0.88
C GLY A 142 14.23 -7.75 1.75
N ARG A 143 15.29 -8.56 1.75
CA ARG A 143 16.59 -8.20 2.35
C ARG A 143 17.23 -6.94 1.73
N TRP A 144 16.84 -6.56 0.51
CA TRP A 144 17.28 -5.32 -0.14
C TRP A 144 16.44 -4.09 0.22
N MET A 145 15.35 -4.26 0.97
CA MET A 145 14.45 -3.17 1.39
C MET A 145 14.87 -2.50 2.71
N GLY A 146 15.95 -2.98 3.34
CA GLY A 146 16.64 -2.30 4.44
C GLY A 146 15.95 -2.41 5.80
N TRP A 147 15.83 -3.63 6.32
CA TRP A 147 15.63 -3.85 7.77
C TRP A 147 16.92 -3.52 8.54
#